data_AF-A0A420MC54-F1
#
_entry.id   AF-A0A420MC54-F1
#
_cell.length_a   1.000
_cell.length_b   1.000
_cell.length_c   1.000
_cell.angle_alpha   90.00
_cell.angle_beta   90.00
_cell.angle_gamma   90.00
#
_symmetry.space_group_name_H-M   'P 1'
#
loop_
_entity.id
_entity.type
_entity.pdbx_description
1 polymer ?
#
loop_
_entity_poly.entity_id
_entity_poly.type
_entity_poly.pdbx_seq_one_letter_code
_entity_poly.pdbx_strand_id
1 'polypeptide(L)'
;MTANAEPSTQAVPNMTPEYEVKLLLKPTAVLGPDKELKSTVLSTFDMPPSVTKQNIQFLDTDSKDIYAAGWSARIRKSENDDSLELTYKKRYAIVGGDIDAALTTANNDGFEAGDVKYEAQVE
;
A
#
# COMPACT_ATOMS: atom_id res chain seq x y z
N MET A 1 24.89 -3.67 -48.05
CA MET A 1 23.67 -3.67 -47.23
C MET A 1 24.08 -3.36 -45.80
N THR A 2 23.88 -2.13 -45.35
CA THR A 2 24.13 -1.72 -43.97
C THR A 2 22.88 -2.05 -43.16
N ALA A 3 23.01 -2.99 -42.23
CA ALA A 3 21.94 -3.31 -41.29
C ALA A 3 21.77 -2.13 -40.32
N ASN A 4 20.59 -1.50 -40.33
CA ASN A 4 20.19 -0.62 -39.23
C ASN A 4 20.08 -1.50 -37.98
N ALA A 5 20.88 -1.20 -36.97
CA ALA A 5 20.64 -1.73 -35.63
C ALA A 5 19.32 -1.13 -35.13
N GLU A 6 18.34 -1.99 -34.88
CA GLU A 6 17.13 -1.63 -34.11
C GLU A 6 17.58 -0.99 -32.79
N PRO A 7 17.00 0.16 -32.38
CA PRO A 7 17.34 0.75 -31.10
C PRO A 7 16.99 -0.27 -30.00
N SER A 8 17.96 -0.63 -29.17
CA SER A 8 17.71 -1.43 -27.98
C SER A 8 16.76 -0.65 -27.09
N THR A 9 15.50 -1.06 -27.01
CA THR A 9 14.57 -0.52 -26.01
C THR A 9 15.12 -0.94 -24.65
N GLN A 10 15.73 -0.01 -23.92
CA GLN A 10 16.05 -0.23 -22.52
C GLN A 10 14.76 -0.65 -21.80
N ALA A 11 14.82 -1.75 -21.04
CA ALA A 11 13.70 -2.14 -20.20
C ALA A 11 13.38 -0.97 -19.26
N VAL A 12 12.10 -0.59 -19.19
CA VAL A 12 11.69 0.50 -18.32
C VAL A 12 11.96 0.08 -16.88
N PRO A 13 12.62 0.91 -16.04
CA PRO A 13 12.96 0.53 -14.68
C PRO A 13 11.72 0.28 -13.82
N ASN A 14 11.86 -0.66 -12.87
CA ASN A 14 10.87 -0.90 -11.82
C ASN A 14 10.77 0.29 -10.86
N MET A 15 9.60 0.50 -10.25
CA MET A 15 9.44 1.42 -9.13
C MET A 15 10.35 1.02 -7.96
N THR A 16 10.87 2.02 -7.23
CA THR A 16 11.57 1.81 -5.96
C THR A 16 10.55 1.74 -4.83
N PRO A 17 10.42 0.63 -4.09
CA PRO A 17 9.43 0.53 -3.03
C PRO A 17 9.91 1.15 -1.72
N GLU A 18 8.95 1.66 -0.94
CA GLU A 18 9.12 1.85 0.50
C GLU A 18 8.67 0.59 1.27
N TYR A 19 9.01 0.52 2.55
CA TYR A 19 8.73 -0.65 3.40
C TYR A 19 7.86 -0.24 4.60
N GLU A 20 6.74 -0.93 4.78
CA GLU A 20 5.82 -0.80 5.90
C GLU A 20 5.80 -2.11 6.70
N VAL A 21 5.74 -2.04 8.03
CA VAL A 21 5.65 -3.23 8.90
C VAL A 21 4.39 -3.14 9.74
N LYS A 22 3.54 -4.17 9.66
CA LYS A 22 2.31 -4.26 10.46
C LYS A 22 2.44 -5.26 11.58
N LEU A 23 2.14 -4.82 12.80
CA LEU A 23 2.19 -5.63 13.99
C LEU A 23 0.79 -5.90 14.51
N LEU A 24 0.44 -7.18 14.68
CA LEU A 24 -0.76 -7.56 15.42
C LEU A 24 -0.43 -7.58 16.92
N LEU A 25 -1.01 -6.66 17.68
CA LEU A 25 -0.68 -6.44 19.09
C LEU A 25 -1.77 -7.02 20.01
N LYS A 26 -1.36 -7.58 21.16
CA LYS A 26 -2.29 -8.04 22.20
C LYS A 26 -2.91 -6.81 22.91
N PRO A 27 -4.25 -6.65 22.93
CA PRO A 27 -4.87 -5.45 23.53
C PRO A 27 -4.45 -5.20 24.98
N THR A 28 -4.37 -6.24 25.81
CA THR A 28 -3.94 -6.12 27.22
C THR A 28 -2.48 -5.67 27.39
N ALA A 29 -1.64 -5.88 26.37
CA ALA A 29 -0.26 -5.41 26.37
C ALA A 29 -0.18 -3.91 26.05
N VAL A 30 -1.08 -3.38 25.22
CA VAL A 30 -0.94 -2.04 24.63
C VAL A 30 -1.98 -1.00 25.06
N LEU A 31 -3.15 -1.43 25.54
CA LEU A 31 -4.23 -0.55 25.98
C LEU A 31 -4.29 -0.42 27.51
N GLY A 32 -4.65 0.76 27.99
CA GLY A 32 -4.99 1.03 29.38
C GLY A 32 -6.44 0.64 29.73
N PRO A 33 -6.85 0.79 31.00
CA PRO A 33 -8.23 0.53 31.44
C PRO A 33 -9.29 1.41 30.77
N ASP A 34 -8.89 2.61 30.33
CA ASP A 34 -9.68 3.57 29.54
C ASP A 34 -9.80 3.20 28.05
N LYS A 35 -9.12 2.11 27.63
CA LYS A 35 -9.00 1.65 26.24
C LYS A 35 -8.17 2.56 25.33
N GLU A 36 -7.39 3.46 25.91
CA GLU A 36 -6.41 4.27 25.19
C GLU A 36 -5.04 3.58 25.17
N LEU A 37 -4.15 4.01 24.28
CA LEU A 37 -2.77 3.49 24.24
C LEU A 37 -2.03 3.83 25.55
N LYS A 38 -1.32 2.85 26.11
CA LYS A 38 -0.45 3.09 27.27
C LYS A 38 0.62 4.13 26.94
N SER A 39 1.00 4.95 27.91
CA SER A 39 2.05 5.97 27.75
C SER A 39 3.37 5.40 27.22
N THR A 40 3.73 4.18 27.63
CA THR A 40 4.93 3.48 27.15
C THR A 40 4.83 3.11 25.66
N VAL A 41 3.64 2.79 25.15
CA VAL A 41 3.43 2.51 23.73
C VAL A 41 3.51 3.80 22.93
N LEU A 42 2.88 4.87 23.43
CA LEU A 42 2.95 6.19 22.81
C LEU A 42 4.40 6.66 22.66
N SER A 43 5.20 6.58 23.73
CA SER A 43 6.60 7.03 23.69
C SER A 43 7.53 6.12 22.90
N THR A 44 7.29 4.81 22.88
CA THR A 44 8.15 3.86 22.12
C THR A 44 8.02 4.05 20.62
N PHE A 45 6.81 4.36 20.14
CA PHE A 45 6.51 4.48 18.71
C PHE A 45 6.31 5.93 18.26
N ASP A 46 6.63 6.91 19.12
CA ASP A 46 6.43 8.35 18.88
C ASP A 46 5.02 8.68 18.35
N MET A 47 4.02 8.03 18.95
CA MET A 47 2.63 8.15 18.51
C MET A 47 2.01 9.45 19.06
N PRO A 48 1.15 10.13 18.28
CA PRO A 48 0.41 11.27 18.79
C PRO A 48 -0.54 10.83 19.92
N PRO A 49 -0.73 11.68 20.95
CA PRO A 49 -1.61 11.36 22.08
C PRO A 49 -3.10 11.46 21.71
N SER A 50 -3.42 12.05 20.58
CA SER A 50 -4.79 12.22 20.08
C SER A 50 -5.24 11.01 19.27
N VAL A 51 -6.43 10.49 19.57
CA VAL A 51 -7.11 9.52 18.71
C VAL A 51 -7.62 10.24 17.46
N THR A 52 -7.48 9.59 16.30
CA THR A 52 -8.12 10.01 15.05
C THR A 52 -9.06 8.91 14.59
N LYS A 53 -10.35 9.22 14.49
CA LYS A 53 -11.35 8.29 13.95
C LYS A 53 -11.37 8.34 12.43
N GLN A 54 -11.49 7.16 11.83
CA GLN A 54 -11.56 7.00 10.38
C GLN A 54 -12.65 6.01 10.01
N ASN A 55 -13.44 6.36 9.02
CA ASN A 55 -14.37 5.46 8.36
C ASN A 55 -13.76 5.04 7.01
N ILE A 56 -13.82 3.75 6.71
CA ILE A 56 -13.32 3.19 5.45
C ILE A 56 -14.44 2.32 4.86
N GLN A 57 -14.87 2.65 3.65
CA GLN A 57 -15.78 1.82 2.86
C GLN A 57 -15.00 1.16 1.73
N PHE A 58 -14.96 -0.17 1.72
CA PHE A 58 -14.42 -0.93 0.59
C PHE A 58 -15.51 -1.09 -0.49
N LEU A 59 -15.12 -0.90 -1.74
CA LEU A 59 -16.01 -0.99 -2.90
C LEU A 59 -15.65 -2.23 -3.70
N ASP A 60 -16.64 -3.05 -4.00
CA ASP A 60 -16.50 -4.24 -4.84
C ASP A 60 -17.84 -4.61 -5.50
N THR A 61 -17.82 -5.58 -6.40
CA THR A 61 -19.03 -6.24 -6.91
C THR A 61 -19.55 -7.27 -5.92
N ASP A 62 -20.80 -7.73 -6.11
CA ASP A 62 -21.35 -8.83 -5.31
C ASP A 62 -20.49 -10.11 -5.39
N SER A 63 -19.79 -10.31 -6.51
CA SER A 63 -18.88 -11.43 -6.77
C SER A 63 -17.45 -11.20 -6.30
N LYS A 64 -17.13 -10.01 -5.77
CA LYS A 64 -15.78 -9.59 -5.36
C LYS A 64 -14.75 -9.56 -6.49
N ASP A 65 -15.19 -9.16 -7.69
CA ASP A 65 -14.33 -9.20 -8.88
C ASP A 65 -13.13 -8.24 -8.78
N ILE A 66 -13.28 -7.10 -8.09
CA ILE A 66 -12.20 -6.11 -7.91
C ILE A 66 -11.13 -6.70 -6.99
N TYR A 67 -11.54 -7.30 -5.87
CA TYR A 67 -10.61 -7.98 -4.98
C TYR A 67 -9.93 -9.17 -5.65
N ALA A 68 -10.68 -9.99 -6.39
CA ALA A 68 -10.12 -11.13 -7.14
C ALA A 68 -9.10 -10.69 -8.21
N ALA A 69 -9.29 -9.50 -8.80
CA ALA A 69 -8.33 -8.85 -9.68
C ALA A 69 -7.13 -8.23 -8.93
N GLY A 70 -7.00 -8.42 -7.62
CA GLY A 70 -5.90 -7.92 -6.79
C GLY A 70 -6.00 -6.44 -6.44
N TRP A 71 -7.16 -5.82 -6.61
CA TRP A 71 -7.40 -4.41 -6.30
C TRP A 71 -8.15 -4.24 -4.97
N SER A 72 -7.93 -3.09 -4.34
CA SER A 72 -8.71 -2.62 -3.19
C SER A 72 -9.07 -1.16 -3.42
N ALA A 73 -10.29 -0.91 -3.89
CA ALA A 73 -10.87 0.42 -4.01
C ALA A 73 -11.56 0.80 -2.69
N ARG A 74 -11.26 1.97 -2.15
CA ARG A 74 -11.83 2.41 -0.88
C ARG A 74 -12.09 3.91 -0.82
N ILE A 75 -13.21 4.26 -0.19
CA ILE A 75 -13.51 5.64 0.24
C ILE A 75 -13.11 5.76 1.71
N ARG A 76 -12.33 6.78 2.05
CA ARG A 76 -11.89 7.07 3.41
C ARG A 76 -12.36 8.45 3.85
N LYS A 77 -12.81 8.53 5.10
CA LYS A 77 -13.18 9.78 5.79
C LYS A 77 -12.50 9.81 7.15
N SER A 78 -11.60 10.77 7.34
CA SER A 78 -11.04 11.10 8.66
C SER A 78 -11.93 12.12 9.35
N GLU A 79 -12.06 12.05 10.69
CA GLU A 79 -13.00 12.92 11.43
C GLU A 79 -12.66 14.43 11.36
N ASN A 80 -11.40 14.77 11.08
CA ASN A 80 -10.90 16.15 11.02
C ASN A 80 -10.58 16.62 9.59
N ASP A 81 -11.04 15.89 8.58
CA ASP A 81 -10.89 16.25 7.17
C ASP A 81 -12.29 16.48 6.60
N ASP A 82 -12.53 17.57 5.88
CA ASP A 82 -13.83 17.87 5.27
C ASP A 82 -14.07 17.10 3.96
N SER A 83 -13.00 16.58 3.35
CA SER A 83 -13.04 15.85 2.09
C SER A 83 -13.34 14.36 2.26
N LEU A 84 -13.62 13.69 1.14
CA LEU A 84 -13.62 12.23 1.02
C LEU A 84 -12.42 11.84 0.16
N GLU A 85 -11.60 10.92 0.67
CA GLU A 85 -10.45 10.38 -0.06
C GLU A 85 -10.90 9.12 -0.81
N LEU A 86 -10.73 9.11 -2.14
CA LEU A 86 -10.87 7.91 -2.95
C LEU A 86 -9.48 7.35 -3.24
N THR A 87 -9.20 6.15 -2.73
CA THR A 87 -7.87 5.52 -2.87
C THR A 87 -7.99 4.13 -3.48
N TYR A 88 -6.95 3.73 -4.20
CA TYR A 88 -6.85 2.46 -4.89
C TYR A 88 -5.52 1.81 -4.56
N LYS A 89 -5.53 0.52 -4.22
CA LYS A 89 -4.31 -0.25 -3.97
C LYS A 89 -4.33 -1.55 -4.77
N LYS A 90 -3.34 -1.74 -5.65
CA LYS A 90 -3.08 -3.00 -6.35
C LYS A 90 -2.11 -3.84 -5.52
N ARG A 91 -2.33 -5.16 -5.44
CA ARG A 91 -1.47 -6.10 -4.73
C ARG A 91 -0.81 -7.07 -5.70
N TYR A 92 0.49 -7.27 -5.51
CA TYR A 92 1.29 -8.30 -6.15
C TYR A 92 1.86 -9.21 -5.06
N ALA A 93 1.72 -10.52 -5.22
CA ALA A 93 2.24 -11.47 -4.25
C ALA A 93 3.77 -11.57 -4.37
N ILE A 94 4.47 -11.47 -3.25
CA ILE A 94 5.90 -11.78 -3.17
C ILE A 94 6.04 -13.27 -2.87
N VAL A 95 6.49 -14.04 -3.86
CA VAL A 95 6.68 -15.50 -3.74
C VAL A 95 8.16 -15.77 -3.44
N GLY A 96 8.44 -16.58 -2.41
CA GLY A 96 9.82 -16.93 -2.06
C GLY A 96 10.68 -15.77 -1.55
N GLY A 97 10.08 -14.61 -1.24
CA GLY A 97 10.81 -13.40 -0.86
C GLY A 97 11.37 -12.60 -2.05
N ASP A 98 11.02 -12.95 -3.29
CA ASP A 98 11.52 -12.29 -4.49
C ASP A 98 10.70 -11.01 -4.79
N ILE A 99 11.19 -9.89 -4.26
CA ILE A 99 10.59 -8.56 -4.45
C ILE A 99 10.78 -8.09 -5.90
N ASP A 100 11.94 -8.34 -6.50
CA ASP A 100 12.26 -7.88 -7.86
C ASP A 100 11.35 -8.53 -8.91
N ALA A 101 11.00 -9.81 -8.74
CA ALA A 101 10.04 -10.49 -9.60
C ALA A 101 8.62 -9.89 -9.47
N ALA A 102 8.20 -9.55 -8.25
CA ALA A 102 6.91 -8.89 -8.02
C ALA A 102 6.87 -7.48 -8.64
N LEU A 103 7.93 -6.69 -8.47
CA LEU A 103 8.08 -5.37 -9.09
C LEU A 103 8.12 -5.46 -10.62
N THR A 104 8.79 -6.46 -11.17
CA THR A 104 8.83 -6.69 -12.63
C THR A 104 7.44 -7.06 -13.17
N THR A 105 6.66 -7.83 -12.42
CA THR A 105 5.26 -8.12 -12.78
C THR A 105 4.42 -6.83 -12.78
N ALA A 106 4.57 -6.00 -11.74
CA ALA A 106 3.89 -4.71 -11.66
C ALA A 106 4.29 -3.77 -12.82
N ASN A 107 5.57 -3.73 -13.17
CA ASN A 107 6.08 -2.95 -14.30
C ASN A 107 5.44 -3.40 -15.63
N ASN A 108 5.38 -4.71 -15.88
CA ASN A 108 4.71 -5.28 -17.06
C ASN A 108 3.21 -4.95 -17.11
N ASP A 109 2.56 -4.77 -15.95
CA ASP A 109 1.17 -4.32 -15.82
C ASP A 109 1.01 -2.79 -15.90
N GLY A 110 2.09 -2.04 -16.12
CA GLY A 110 2.11 -0.59 -16.32
C GLY A 110 2.51 0.25 -15.11
N PHE A 111 2.92 -0.37 -14.00
CA PHE A 111 3.41 0.32 -12.79
C PHE A 111 4.94 0.45 -12.83
N GLU A 112 5.43 1.16 -13.84
CA GLU A 112 6.86 1.43 -14.07
C GLU A 112 7.36 2.64 -13.28
N ALA A 113 8.68 2.83 -13.15
CA ALA A 113 9.25 3.91 -12.31
C ALA A 113 8.85 5.34 -12.74
N GLY A 114 8.36 5.51 -13.97
CA GLY A 114 7.86 6.78 -14.49
C GLY A 114 6.40 7.08 -14.13
N ASP A 115 5.66 6.12 -13.56
CA ASP A 115 4.28 6.34 -13.15
C ASP A 115 4.24 7.18 -11.86
N VAL A 116 3.55 8.32 -11.96
CA VAL A 116 3.40 9.29 -10.86
C VAL A 116 2.06 9.16 -10.14
N LYS A 117 1.19 8.23 -10.55
CA LYS A 117 -0.14 8.02 -9.96
C LYS A 117 -0.13 7.04 -8.81
N TYR A 118 0.87 6.15 -8.78
CA TYR A 118 0.99 5.09 -7.79
C TYR A 118 2.41 5.02 -7.25
N GLU A 119 2.51 4.64 -5.99
CA GLU A 119 3.78 4.43 -5.29
C GLU A 119 3.90 2.94 -4.93
N ALA A 120 5.10 2.38 -5.09
CA ALA A 120 5.37 1.01 -4.68
C ALA A 120 5.62 0.93 -3.16
N GLN A 121 5.00 -0.05 -2.51
CA GLN A 121 5.19 -0.32 -1.09
C GLN A 121 5.21 -1.83 -0.85
N VAL A 122 6.20 -2.30 -0.09
CA VAL A 122 6.25 -3.65 0.49
C VAL A 122 5.69 -3.56 1.91
N GLU A 123 4.72 -4.41 2.26
CA GLU A 123 4.01 -4.37 3.56
C GLU A 123 3.74 -5.75 4.16
#